data_AF-A0A9N9WCA3-F1
#
_entry.id   AF-A0A9N9WCA3-F1
#
_cell.length_a   1.000
_cell.length_b   1.000
_cell.length_c   1.000
_cell.angle_alpha   90.00
_cell.angle_beta   90.00
_cell.angle_gamma   90.00
#
_symmetry.space_group_name_H-M   'P 1'
#
loop_
_entity.id
_entity.type
_entity.pdbx_description
1 polymer ?
#
loop_
_entity_poly.entity_id
_entity_poly.type
_entity_poly.pdbx_seq_one_letter_code
_entity_poly.pdbx_strand_id
1 'polypeptide(L)'
;MALILQYLDDMHVFMDKHGDPRTNPWFLMSSPLPTLIICLSYVYLVKVLGPRFMENRKPYELKNVLIVYNFLQVLFSAWLFYESMMGGWLKHYSLKCQPVDYSDNPVATRMVHACWWYYFSKFTEFFDTIFFVLRKKFDHVSTLHVIHHGVMPMSVWFGVKFTPGGHSTFFGLLNTFVHIIMYTYYMLAAMGPHMRPYLWWKKYLTTLQMVQFIGIMVHAFQLLFIECDYPRAFVWWIGMHAVMFFFLFKDFYNQSYSSKSKVRAKSPQPATTEIKDVPYKNGAVRNGFSNGHAGAGAGAFARARPVPAGN
;
A
#
# COMPACT_ATOMS: atom_id res chain seq x y z
N MET A 1 19.12 -24.61 -20.83
CA MET A 1 18.55 -23.60 -21.75
C MET A 1 17.39 -24.17 -22.57
N ALA A 2 17.56 -25.31 -23.25
CA ALA A 2 16.50 -25.95 -24.05
C ALA A 2 15.19 -26.24 -23.27
N LEU A 3 15.26 -26.80 -22.06
CA LEU A 3 14.07 -27.08 -21.24
C LEU A 3 13.31 -25.81 -20.80
N ILE A 4 14.02 -24.73 -20.52
CA ILE A 4 13.39 -23.45 -20.13
C ILE A 4 12.69 -22.86 -21.35
N LEU A 5 13.34 -22.87 -22.52
CA LEU A 5 12.73 -22.39 -23.75
C LEU A 5 11.51 -23.22 -24.14
N GLN A 6 11.57 -24.54 -23.99
CA GLN A 6 10.42 -25.42 -24.23
C GLN A 6 9.26 -25.13 -23.27
N TYR A 7 9.54 -24.96 -21.97
CA TYR A 7 8.51 -24.58 -21.01
C TYR A 7 7.88 -23.21 -21.33
N LEU A 8 8.68 -22.24 -21.76
CA LEU A 8 8.18 -20.94 -22.18
C LEU A 8 7.27 -21.07 -23.41
N ASP A 9 7.65 -21.89 -24.38
CA ASP A 9 6.87 -22.15 -25.58
C ASP A 9 5.55 -22.86 -25.24
N ASP A 10 5.59 -23.90 -24.41
CA ASP A 10 4.42 -24.61 -23.91
C ASP A 10 3.45 -23.66 -23.18
N MET A 11 3.97 -22.74 -22.37
CA MET A 11 3.15 -21.72 -21.73
C MET A 11 2.52 -20.77 -22.74
N HIS A 12 3.27 -20.29 -23.74
CA HIS A 12 2.73 -19.41 -24.77
C HIS A 12 1.60 -20.09 -25.55
N VAL A 13 1.80 -21.34 -25.97
CA VAL A 13 0.79 -22.16 -26.63
C VAL A 13 -0.46 -22.34 -25.75
N PHE A 14 -0.28 -22.62 -24.45
CA PHE A 14 -1.41 -22.74 -23.53
C PHE A 14 -2.19 -21.43 -23.40
N MET A 15 -1.47 -20.31 -23.26
CA MET A 15 -2.03 -18.98 -23.08
C MET A 15 -2.77 -18.49 -24.34
N ASP A 16 -2.26 -18.80 -25.53
CA ASP A 16 -2.92 -18.44 -26.79
C ASP A 16 -4.14 -19.33 -27.08
N LYS A 17 -4.12 -20.58 -26.60
CA LYS A 17 -5.23 -21.52 -26.79
C LYS A 17 -6.41 -21.25 -25.84
N HIS A 18 -6.15 -20.89 -24.59
CA HIS A 18 -7.20 -20.77 -23.56
C HIS A 18 -7.43 -19.35 -23.07
N GLY A 19 -6.50 -18.42 -23.34
CA GLY A 19 -6.68 -17.01 -23.01
C GLY A 19 -7.53 -16.27 -24.03
N ASP A 20 -7.96 -15.08 -23.64
CA ASP A 20 -8.71 -14.17 -24.49
C ASP A 20 -7.78 -13.55 -25.54
N PRO A 21 -7.99 -13.84 -26.84
CA PRO A 21 -7.11 -13.37 -27.91
C PRO A 21 -7.09 -11.85 -28.03
N ARG A 22 -8.13 -11.14 -27.57
CA ARG A 22 -8.22 -9.67 -27.61
C ARG A 22 -7.11 -9.01 -26.78
N THR A 23 -6.58 -9.72 -25.78
CA THR A 23 -5.54 -9.20 -24.87
C THR A 23 -4.11 -9.54 -25.31
N ASN A 24 -3.92 -10.47 -26.25
CA ASN A 24 -2.60 -10.95 -26.68
C ASN A 24 -1.61 -9.85 -27.11
N PRO A 25 -2.00 -8.81 -27.87
CA PRO A 25 -1.04 -7.78 -28.32
C PRO A 25 -0.70 -6.76 -27.22
N TRP A 26 -1.33 -6.83 -26.04
CA TRP A 26 -1.18 -5.81 -25.03
C TRP A 26 0.06 -6.00 -24.18
N PHE A 27 0.59 -4.88 -23.67
CA PHE A 27 1.78 -4.87 -22.85
C PHE A 27 1.59 -5.76 -21.60
N LEU A 28 2.58 -6.63 -21.37
CA LEU A 28 2.65 -7.66 -20.32
C LEU A 28 1.63 -8.81 -20.40
N MET A 29 0.84 -8.95 -21.49
CA MET A 29 -0.18 -10.01 -21.62
C MET A 29 0.30 -11.28 -22.36
N SER A 30 1.53 -11.30 -22.87
CA SER A 30 2.09 -12.47 -23.56
C SER A 30 2.40 -13.64 -22.64
N SER A 31 2.81 -13.37 -21.40
CA SER A 31 3.21 -14.37 -20.40
C SER A 31 3.03 -13.81 -18.99
N PRO A 32 2.78 -14.64 -17.96
CA PRO A 32 2.74 -14.19 -16.57
C PRO A 32 4.13 -13.83 -16.02
N LEU A 33 5.22 -14.30 -16.66
CA LEU A 33 6.57 -14.18 -16.12
C LEU A 33 7.07 -12.74 -15.96
N PRO A 34 6.87 -11.82 -16.94
CA PRO A 34 7.21 -10.42 -16.74
C PRO A 34 6.53 -9.83 -15.49
N THR A 35 5.23 -10.08 -15.30
CA THR A 35 4.49 -9.65 -14.10
C THR A 35 5.11 -10.21 -12.83
N LEU A 36 5.40 -11.52 -12.81
CA LEU A 36 6.00 -12.19 -11.67
C LEU A 36 7.36 -11.58 -11.31
N ILE A 37 8.22 -11.35 -12.31
CA ILE A 37 9.54 -10.73 -12.13
C ILE A 37 9.40 -9.32 -11.54
N ILE A 38 8.47 -8.50 -12.06
CA ILE A 38 8.22 -7.15 -11.54
C ILE A 38 7.72 -7.22 -10.09
N CYS A 39 6.79 -8.12 -9.75
CA CYS A 39 6.30 -8.33 -8.38
C CYS A 39 7.43 -8.74 -7.41
N LEU A 40 8.26 -9.72 -7.79
CA LEU A 40 9.39 -10.16 -6.97
C LEU A 40 10.45 -9.06 -6.81
N SER A 41 10.74 -8.33 -7.89
CA SER A 41 11.65 -7.18 -7.86
C SER A 41 11.15 -6.08 -6.95
N TYR A 42 9.84 -5.79 -6.97
CA TYR A 42 9.20 -4.84 -6.07
C TYR A 42 9.38 -5.26 -4.60
N VAL A 43 9.09 -6.52 -4.26
CA VAL A 43 9.25 -7.02 -2.88
C VAL A 43 10.70 -6.89 -2.42
N TYR A 44 11.66 -7.32 -3.26
CA TYR A 44 13.08 -7.18 -2.98
C TYR A 44 13.49 -5.71 -2.80
N LEU A 45 13.00 -4.82 -3.67
CA LEU A 45 13.27 -3.40 -3.62
C LEU A 45 12.79 -2.78 -2.31
N VAL A 46 11.55 -3.03 -1.90
CA VAL A 46 10.97 -2.35 -0.73
C VAL A 46 11.38 -2.96 0.62
N LYS A 47 11.72 -4.26 0.65
CA LYS A 47 12.13 -4.95 1.88
C LYS A 47 13.63 -5.00 2.11
N VAL A 48 14.45 -4.99 1.06
CA VAL A 48 15.90 -5.22 1.18
C VAL A 48 16.69 -4.04 0.62
N LEU A 49 16.59 -3.79 -0.68
CA LEU A 49 17.46 -2.82 -1.36
C LEU A 49 17.20 -1.38 -0.90
N GLY A 50 15.94 -0.99 -0.85
CA GLY A 50 15.50 0.36 -0.49
C GLY A 50 15.85 0.75 0.95
N PRO A 51 15.53 -0.07 1.98
CA PRO A 51 15.96 0.18 3.36
C PRO A 51 17.48 0.29 3.50
N ARG A 52 18.25 -0.60 2.85
CA ARG A 52 19.74 -0.52 2.84
C ARG A 52 20.24 0.75 2.17
N PHE A 53 19.66 1.12 1.02
CA PHE A 53 20.00 2.36 0.32
C PHE A 53 19.73 3.61 1.17
N MET A 54 18.66 3.58 1.97
CA MET A 54 18.25 4.69 2.82
C MET A 54 18.95 4.72 4.18
N GLU A 55 19.63 3.66 4.62
CA GLU A 55 20.23 3.53 5.96
C GLU A 55 21.02 4.79 6.37
N ASN A 56 21.98 5.17 5.52
CA ASN A 56 22.89 6.31 5.75
C ASN A 56 22.43 7.62 5.08
N ARG A 57 21.17 7.72 4.65
CA ARG A 57 20.61 8.91 4.00
C ARG A 57 19.56 9.60 4.87
N LYS A 58 19.41 10.92 4.70
CA LYS A 58 18.27 11.65 5.29
C LYS A 58 16.98 11.27 4.54
N PRO A 59 15.81 11.25 5.22
CA PRO A 59 14.54 11.03 4.54
C PRO A 59 14.30 12.12 3.49
N TYR A 60 13.78 11.75 2.33
CA TYR A 60 13.49 12.71 1.27
C TYR A 60 12.22 13.52 1.56
N GLU A 61 12.27 14.83 1.28
CA GLU A 61 11.11 15.73 1.37
C GLU A 61 10.30 15.69 0.06
N LEU A 62 9.39 14.71 -0.04
CA LEU A 62 8.61 14.43 -1.25
C LEU A 62 7.18 15.00 -1.21
N LYS A 63 6.94 16.10 -0.48
CA LYS A 63 5.60 16.64 -0.25
C LYS A 63 4.81 16.87 -1.55
N ASN A 64 5.35 17.69 -2.45
CA ASN A 64 4.66 18.06 -3.70
C ASN A 64 4.51 16.85 -4.63
N VAL A 65 5.52 15.98 -4.68
CA VAL A 65 5.49 14.73 -5.44
C VAL A 65 4.33 13.85 -4.97
N LEU A 66 4.16 13.69 -3.65
CA LEU A 66 3.05 12.93 -3.08
C LEU A 66 1.68 13.56 -3.38
N ILE A 67 1.55 14.87 -3.31
CA ILE A 67 0.27 15.54 -3.62
C ILE A 67 -0.10 15.27 -5.08
N VAL A 68 0.82 15.50 -6.02
CA VAL A 68 0.58 15.27 -7.46
C VAL A 68 0.31 13.80 -7.74
N TYR A 69 1.12 12.90 -7.17
CA TYR A 69 0.93 11.46 -7.35
C TYR A 69 -0.44 10.99 -6.85
N ASN A 70 -0.83 11.35 -5.61
CA ASN A 70 -2.13 10.95 -5.07
C ASN A 70 -3.29 11.57 -5.88
N PHE A 71 -3.13 12.81 -6.37
CA PHE A 71 -4.13 13.43 -7.26
C PHE A 71 -4.29 12.66 -8.58
N LEU A 72 -3.18 12.28 -9.22
CA LEU A 72 -3.21 11.44 -10.43
C LEU A 72 -3.84 10.07 -10.16
N GLN A 73 -3.56 9.46 -9.01
CA GLN A 73 -4.19 8.20 -8.60
C GLN A 73 -5.70 8.33 -8.40
N VAL A 74 -6.17 9.46 -7.85
CA VAL A 74 -7.62 9.76 -7.75
C VAL A 74 -8.25 9.85 -9.13
N LEU A 75 -7.65 10.62 -10.05
CA LEU A 75 -8.17 10.76 -11.41
C LEU A 75 -8.20 9.42 -12.15
N PHE A 76 -7.13 8.65 -12.03
CA PHE A 76 -7.02 7.36 -12.70
C PHE A 76 -8.02 6.34 -12.15
N SER A 77 -8.20 6.30 -10.82
CA SER A 77 -9.21 5.45 -10.17
C SER A 77 -10.64 5.87 -10.54
N ALA A 78 -10.91 7.18 -10.61
CA ALA A 78 -12.21 7.71 -11.01
C ALA A 78 -12.55 7.38 -12.46
N TRP A 79 -11.57 7.50 -13.36
CA TRP A 79 -11.72 7.11 -14.75
C TRP A 79 -11.96 5.60 -14.89
N LEU A 80 -11.18 4.75 -14.20
CA LEU A 80 -11.39 3.29 -14.20
C LEU A 80 -12.76 2.88 -13.64
N PHE A 81 -13.22 3.55 -12.59
CA PHE A 81 -14.54 3.35 -12.02
C PHE A 81 -15.63 3.68 -13.06
N TYR A 82 -15.50 4.83 -13.74
CA TYR A 82 -16.39 5.23 -14.82
C TYR A 82 -16.38 4.23 -15.99
N GLU A 83 -15.21 3.79 -16.44
CA GLU A 83 -15.07 2.78 -17.50
C GLU A 83 -15.72 1.45 -17.11
N SER A 84 -15.56 1.01 -15.86
CA SER A 84 -16.17 -0.22 -15.34
C SER A 84 -17.70 -0.10 -15.25
N MET A 85 -18.20 1.06 -14.84
CA MET A 85 -19.64 1.35 -14.81
C MET A 85 -20.24 1.34 -16.22
N MET A 86 -19.63 2.06 -17.15
CA MET A 86 -20.13 2.19 -18.52
C MET A 86 -19.89 0.95 -19.38
N GLY A 87 -18.86 0.16 -19.08
CA GLY A 87 -18.54 -1.11 -19.73
C GLY A 87 -19.41 -2.28 -19.27
N GLY A 88 -20.26 -2.10 -18.25
CA GLY A 88 -21.14 -3.16 -17.79
C GLY A 88 -22.06 -2.80 -16.64
N TRP A 89 -21.47 -2.44 -15.49
CA TRP A 89 -22.15 -2.43 -14.19
C TRP A 89 -23.30 -1.43 -14.03
N LEU A 90 -23.35 -0.38 -14.84
CA LEU A 90 -24.43 0.61 -14.77
C LEU A 90 -25.69 0.19 -15.53
N LYS A 91 -25.56 -0.54 -16.64
CA LYS A 91 -26.67 -0.75 -17.60
C LYS A 91 -26.84 -2.16 -18.12
N HIS A 92 -25.77 -2.97 -18.14
CA HIS A 92 -25.73 -4.22 -18.89
C HIS A 92 -25.55 -5.45 -18.00
N TYR A 93 -24.85 -5.32 -16.88
CA TYR A 93 -24.48 -6.46 -16.05
C TYR A 93 -25.52 -6.78 -14.98
N SER A 94 -25.68 -8.07 -14.73
CA SER A 94 -26.45 -8.59 -13.60
C SER A 94 -25.56 -8.73 -12.36
N LEU A 95 -26.04 -8.28 -11.21
CA LEU A 95 -25.37 -8.49 -9.92
C LEU A 95 -25.46 -9.93 -9.40
N LYS A 96 -26.27 -10.80 -10.03
CA LYS A 96 -26.47 -12.19 -9.61
C LYS A 96 -25.53 -13.15 -10.34
N CYS A 97 -25.64 -13.18 -11.66
CA CYS A 97 -24.82 -14.01 -12.53
C CYS A 97 -24.47 -13.20 -13.78
N GLN A 98 -23.18 -13.01 -14.01
CA GLN A 98 -22.69 -12.32 -15.19
C GLN A 98 -21.56 -13.12 -15.86
N PRO A 99 -21.86 -13.85 -16.95
CA PRO A 99 -20.86 -14.47 -17.80
C PRO A 99 -19.89 -13.45 -18.42
N VAL A 100 -18.75 -13.94 -18.87
CA VAL A 100 -17.79 -13.13 -19.64
C VAL A 100 -18.27 -13.06 -21.09
N ASP A 101 -18.31 -11.86 -21.66
CA ASP A 101 -18.62 -11.65 -23.07
C ASP A 101 -17.32 -11.60 -23.89
N TYR A 102 -17.09 -12.65 -24.69
CA TYR A 102 -15.92 -12.79 -25.55
C TYR A 102 -16.10 -12.19 -26.95
N SER A 103 -17.24 -11.56 -27.24
CA SER A 103 -17.48 -10.91 -28.53
C SER A 103 -16.73 -9.59 -28.68
N ASP A 104 -16.52 -9.14 -29.92
CA ASP A 104 -15.93 -7.83 -30.23
C ASP A 104 -16.94 -6.67 -30.13
N ASN A 105 -18.02 -6.85 -29.37
CA ASN A 105 -18.97 -5.75 -29.21
C ASN A 105 -18.32 -4.57 -28.47
N PRO A 106 -18.75 -3.33 -28.73
CA PRO A 106 -18.10 -2.15 -28.15
C PRO A 106 -18.12 -2.08 -26.62
N VAL A 107 -19.17 -2.62 -25.97
CA VAL A 107 -19.32 -2.60 -24.51
C VAL A 107 -18.39 -3.63 -23.85
N ALA A 108 -18.35 -4.85 -24.38
CA ALA A 108 -17.45 -5.91 -23.96
C ALA A 108 -15.99 -5.48 -24.16
N THR A 109 -15.65 -4.98 -25.34
CA THR A 109 -14.30 -4.48 -25.65
C THR A 109 -13.88 -3.37 -24.69
N ARG A 110 -14.79 -2.43 -24.37
CA ARG A 110 -14.55 -1.40 -23.35
C ARG A 110 -14.25 -1.99 -21.97
N MET A 111 -14.99 -3.01 -21.54
CA MET A 111 -14.72 -3.71 -20.28
C MET A 111 -13.36 -4.42 -20.29
N VAL A 112 -12.98 -5.06 -21.40
CA VAL A 112 -11.66 -5.72 -21.54
C VAL A 112 -10.54 -4.68 -21.38
N HIS A 113 -10.67 -3.51 -22.02
CA HIS A 113 -9.73 -2.40 -21.84
C HIS A 113 -9.69 -1.91 -20.39
N ALA A 114 -10.84 -1.75 -19.74
CA ALA A 114 -10.91 -1.37 -18.32
C ALA A 114 -10.19 -2.40 -17.43
N CYS A 115 -10.33 -3.69 -17.71
CA CYS A 115 -9.64 -4.76 -16.99
C CYS A 115 -8.11 -4.65 -17.13
N TRP A 116 -7.60 -4.40 -18.33
CA TRP A 116 -6.16 -4.22 -18.55
C TRP A 116 -5.62 -2.95 -17.90
N TRP A 117 -6.35 -1.83 -17.98
CA TRP A 117 -5.95 -0.60 -17.29
C TRP A 117 -6.02 -0.74 -15.77
N TYR A 118 -6.97 -1.53 -15.24
CA TYR A 118 -7.02 -1.88 -13.83
C TYR A 118 -5.83 -2.77 -13.42
N TYR A 119 -5.40 -3.70 -14.27
CA TYR A 119 -4.16 -4.45 -14.08
C TYR A 119 -2.94 -3.51 -14.07
N PHE A 120 -2.86 -2.60 -15.05
CA PHE A 120 -1.77 -1.63 -15.12
C PHE A 120 -1.72 -0.72 -13.88
N SER A 121 -2.89 -0.33 -13.34
CA SER A 121 -2.94 0.51 -12.14
C SER A 121 -2.28 -0.13 -10.94
N LYS A 122 -2.34 -1.45 -10.78
CA LYS A 122 -1.68 -2.14 -9.66
C LYS A 122 -0.16 -1.91 -9.63
N PHE A 123 0.50 -1.71 -10.78
CA PHE A 123 1.92 -1.34 -10.81
C PHE A 123 2.17 0.11 -10.43
N THR A 124 1.26 1.02 -10.82
CA THR A 124 1.36 2.43 -10.41
C THR A 124 1.25 2.58 -8.89
N GLU A 125 0.56 1.66 -8.22
CA GLU A 125 0.42 1.66 -6.77
C GLU A 125 1.71 1.22 -6.04
N PHE A 126 2.69 0.62 -6.74
CA PHE A 126 3.99 0.27 -6.13
C PHE A 126 4.74 1.50 -5.63
N PHE A 127 4.49 2.66 -6.24
CA PHE A 127 5.09 3.91 -5.82
C PHE A 127 4.68 4.32 -4.41
N ASP A 128 3.52 3.87 -3.89
CA ASP A 128 3.11 4.10 -2.50
C ASP A 128 4.21 3.64 -1.52
N THR A 129 4.64 2.40 -1.70
CA THR A 129 5.63 1.77 -0.83
C THR A 129 7.03 2.32 -1.07
N ILE A 130 7.37 2.63 -2.32
CA ILE A 130 8.65 3.29 -2.66
C ILE A 130 8.74 4.64 -1.94
N PHE A 131 7.67 5.44 -1.94
CA PHE A 131 7.65 6.71 -1.20
C PHE A 131 7.75 6.51 0.31
N PHE A 132 7.14 5.47 0.88
CA PHE A 132 7.34 5.15 2.30
C PHE A 132 8.81 4.86 2.63
N VAL A 133 9.48 4.06 1.80
CA VAL A 133 10.90 3.74 1.97
C VAL A 133 11.77 5.00 1.86
N LEU A 134 11.58 5.80 0.81
CA LEU A 134 12.35 7.04 0.58
C LEU A 134 12.16 8.07 1.70
N ARG A 135 11.01 8.06 2.37
CA ARG A 135 10.71 8.94 3.52
C ARG A 135 11.09 8.33 4.87
N LYS A 136 11.74 7.16 4.90
CA LYS A 136 12.04 6.37 6.11
C LYS A 136 10.80 6.10 6.98
N LYS A 137 9.63 5.92 6.34
CA LYS A 137 8.35 5.58 6.99
C LYS A 137 8.14 4.07 6.99
N PHE A 138 9.11 3.32 7.52
CA PHE A 138 9.09 1.85 7.50
C PHE A 138 7.92 1.24 8.26
N ASP A 139 7.39 1.92 9.27
CA ASP A 139 6.16 1.52 9.97
C ASP A 139 4.93 1.45 9.05
N HIS A 140 4.94 2.18 7.93
CA HIS A 140 3.88 2.12 6.91
C HIS A 140 4.10 0.99 5.89
N VAL A 141 5.31 0.41 5.80
CA VAL A 141 5.63 -0.76 4.97
C VAL A 141 5.23 -2.04 5.72
N SER A 142 3.95 -2.11 6.06
CA SER A 142 3.38 -3.21 6.83
C SER A 142 3.36 -4.51 6.02
N THR A 143 3.25 -5.64 6.71
CA THR A 143 3.05 -6.95 6.07
C THR A 143 1.82 -6.96 5.17
N LEU A 144 0.70 -6.38 5.62
CA LEU A 144 -0.52 -6.20 4.83
C LEU A 144 -0.22 -5.46 3.51
N HIS A 145 0.45 -4.32 3.58
CA HIS A 145 0.70 -3.48 2.42
C HIS A 145 1.61 -4.17 1.38
N VAL A 146 2.69 -4.81 1.86
CA VAL A 146 3.63 -5.52 0.97
C VAL A 146 2.99 -6.78 0.35
N ILE A 147 2.23 -7.56 1.12
CA ILE A 147 1.51 -8.73 0.59
C ILE A 147 0.47 -8.28 -0.45
N HIS A 148 -0.31 -7.26 -0.13
CA HIS A 148 -1.33 -6.71 -1.04
C HIS A 148 -0.71 -6.27 -2.36
N HIS A 149 0.20 -5.30 -2.35
CA HIS A 149 0.79 -4.82 -3.61
C HIS A 149 1.65 -5.89 -4.29
N GLY A 150 2.32 -6.77 -3.54
CA GLY A 150 3.13 -7.85 -4.13
C GLY A 150 2.31 -8.87 -4.91
N VAL A 151 1.12 -9.24 -4.43
CA VAL A 151 0.28 -10.30 -5.03
C VAL A 151 -0.72 -9.74 -6.04
N MET A 152 -1.27 -8.53 -5.84
CA MET A 152 -2.39 -8.02 -6.63
C MET A 152 -2.14 -7.98 -8.15
N PRO A 153 -1.01 -7.46 -8.69
CA PRO A 153 -0.79 -7.47 -10.14
C PRO A 153 -0.77 -8.88 -10.73
N MET A 154 -0.12 -9.83 -10.05
CA MET A 154 -0.07 -11.23 -10.48
C MET A 154 -1.45 -11.90 -10.43
N SER A 155 -2.23 -11.61 -9.37
CA SER A 155 -3.58 -12.13 -9.22
C SER A 155 -4.53 -11.61 -10.31
N VAL A 156 -4.43 -10.32 -10.63
CA VAL A 156 -5.27 -9.67 -11.65
C VAL A 156 -4.86 -10.10 -13.06
N TRP A 157 -3.58 -10.40 -13.31
CA TRP A 157 -3.09 -10.85 -14.63
C TRP A 157 -3.89 -12.03 -15.18
N PHE A 158 -4.16 -13.05 -14.36
CA PHE A 158 -4.98 -14.20 -14.78
C PHE A 158 -6.42 -13.80 -15.10
N GLY A 159 -6.98 -12.85 -14.35
CA GLY A 159 -8.31 -12.31 -14.64
C GLY A 159 -8.36 -11.62 -16.01
N VAL A 160 -7.37 -10.78 -16.34
CA VAL A 160 -7.31 -10.11 -17.65
C VAL A 160 -7.06 -11.10 -18.78
N LYS A 161 -6.16 -12.07 -18.58
CA LYS A 161 -5.81 -13.02 -19.65
C LYS A 161 -6.94 -13.99 -19.98
N PHE A 162 -7.73 -14.44 -18.99
CA PHE A 162 -8.70 -15.53 -19.20
C PHE A 162 -10.16 -15.09 -19.05
N THR A 163 -10.45 -14.10 -18.21
CA THR A 163 -11.82 -13.66 -17.94
C THR A 163 -11.91 -12.12 -17.90
N PRO A 164 -11.53 -11.39 -18.96
CA PRO A 164 -11.51 -9.91 -18.96
C PRO A 164 -12.92 -9.33 -19.09
N GLY A 165 -13.75 -9.54 -18.08
CA GLY A 165 -15.15 -9.12 -18.09
C GLY A 165 -16.00 -9.90 -17.10
N GLY A 166 -17.29 -9.60 -17.10
CA GLY A 166 -18.29 -10.34 -16.35
C GLY A 166 -18.10 -10.27 -14.83
N HIS A 167 -18.46 -11.37 -14.15
CA HIS A 167 -18.68 -11.41 -12.71
C HIS A 167 -17.48 -10.98 -11.86
N SER A 168 -16.26 -11.31 -12.29
CA SER A 168 -15.04 -10.93 -11.57
C SER A 168 -14.82 -9.43 -11.51
N THR A 169 -15.23 -8.68 -12.53
CA THR A 169 -14.94 -7.23 -12.61
C THR A 169 -15.60 -6.41 -11.50
N PHE A 170 -16.55 -6.99 -10.77
CA PHE A 170 -17.15 -6.37 -9.59
C PHE A 170 -16.12 -6.01 -8.50
N PHE A 171 -15.09 -6.84 -8.30
CA PHE A 171 -14.06 -6.51 -7.32
C PHE A 171 -13.24 -5.29 -7.76
N GLY A 172 -12.96 -5.17 -9.07
CA GLY A 172 -12.27 -4.02 -9.65
C GLY A 172 -13.11 -2.75 -9.53
N LEU A 173 -14.43 -2.85 -9.77
CA LEU A 173 -15.37 -1.76 -9.58
C LEU A 173 -15.35 -1.23 -8.13
N LEU A 174 -15.54 -2.11 -7.14
CA LEU A 174 -15.53 -1.66 -5.74
C LEU A 174 -14.15 -1.17 -5.30
N ASN A 175 -13.06 -1.81 -5.76
CA ASN A 175 -11.70 -1.40 -5.43
C ASN A 175 -11.39 0.01 -5.94
N THR A 176 -11.72 0.30 -7.20
CA THR A 176 -11.49 1.63 -7.80
C THR A 176 -12.30 2.71 -7.07
N PHE A 177 -13.55 2.43 -6.70
CA PHE A 177 -14.35 3.34 -5.87
C PHE A 177 -13.68 3.66 -4.52
N VAL A 178 -13.24 2.63 -3.81
CA VAL A 178 -12.56 2.82 -2.52
C VAL A 178 -11.20 3.49 -2.69
N HIS A 179 -10.49 3.24 -3.80
CA HIS A 179 -9.21 3.89 -4.11
C HIS A 179 -9.38 5.39 -4.38
N ILE A 180 -10.48 5.84 -4.99
CA ILE A 180 -10.80 7.29 -5.11
C ILE A 180 -10.79 7.94 -3.72
N ILE A 181 -11.48 7.34 -2.75
CA ILE A 181 -11.61 7.88 -1.39
C ILE A 181 -10.27 7.76 -0.64
N MET A 182 -9.58 6.62 -0.77
CA MET A 182 -8.28 6.38 -0.11
C MET A 182 -7.19 7.33 -0.61
N TYR A 183 -7.02 7.49 -1.92
CA TYR A 183 -6.01 8.41 -2.46
C TYR A 183 -6.38 9.87 -2.22
N THR A 184 -7.67 10.22 -2.14
CA THR A 184 -8.10 11.54 -1.67
C THR A 184 -7.64 11.76 -0.22
N TYR A 185 -7.83 10.78 0.67
CA TYR A 185 -7.31 10.85 2.04
C TYR A 185 -5.80 11.05 2.08
N TYR A 186 -5.03 10.28 1.29
CA TYR A 186 -3.57 10.39 1.24
C TYR A 186 -3.08 11.72 0.67
N MET A 187 -3.76 12.26 -0.36
CA MET A 187 -3.50 13.58 -0.91
C MET A 187 -3.66 14.67 0.17
N LEU A 188 -4.81 14.67 0.87
CA LEU A 188 -5.07 15.63 1.94
C LEU A 188 -4.08 15.47 3.10
N ALA A 189 -3.70 14.24 3.45
CA ALA A 189 -2.70 13.97 4.48
C ALA A 189 -1.30 14.48 4.09
N ALA A 190 -0.97 14.51 2.79
CA ALA A 190 0.31 15.01 2.28
C ALA A 190 0.41 16.55 2.30
N MET A 191 -0.71 17.28 2.29
CA MET A 191 -0.72 18.76 2.31
C MET A 191 -0.12 19.36 3.60
N GLY A 192 -0.08 18.59 4.69
CA GLY A 192 0.73 18.90 5.87
C GLY A 192 -0.05 18.86 7.19
N PRO A 193 0.56 19.32 8.29
CA PRO A 193 -0.03 19.25 9.63
C PRO A 193 -1.37 19.98 9.77
N HIS A 194 -1.57 21.09 9.03
CA HIS A 194 -2.80 21.86 9.05
C HIS A 194 -4.03 21.07 8.59
N MET A 195 -3.86 20.02 7.77
CA MET A 195 -4.97 19.17 7.32
C MET A 195 -5.34 18.07 8.32
N ARG A 196 -4.44 17.71 9.25
CA ARG A 196 -4.64 16.58 10.18
C ARG A 196 -5.93 16.67 11.02
N PRO A 197 -6.35 17.84 11.55
CA PRO A 197 -7.59 17.94 12.32
C PRO A 197 -8.85 17.56 11.51
N TYR A 198 -8.84 17.81 10.20
CA TYR A 198 -9.96 17.55 9.31
C TYR A 198 -10.03 16.07 8.87
N LEU A 199 -8.99 15.28 9.13
CA LEU A 199 -8.86 13.87 8.73
C LEU A 199 -9.32 12.89 9.81
N TRP A 200 -10.32 13.29 10.62
CA TRP A 200 -10.91 12.49 11.70
C TRP A 200 -11.55 11.18 11.20
N TRP A 201 -11.89 11.11 9.92
CA TRP A 201 -12.61 9.99 9.32
C TRP A 201 -11.71 8.82 8.87
N LYS A 202 -10.42 8.83 9.20
CA LYS A 202 -9.47 7.74 8.90
C LYS A 202 -9.99 6.35 9.29
N LYS A 203 -10.67 6.24 10.43
CA LYS A 203 -11.23 4.97 10.91
C LYS A 203 -12.32 4.45 9.97
N TYR A 204 -13.19 5.33 9.49
CA TYR A 204 -14.27 4.97 8.56
C TYR A 204 -13.73 4.54 7.20
N LEU A 205 -12.60 5.11 6.75
CA LEU A 205 -11.92 4.63 5.54
C LEU A 205 -11.50 3.16 5.68
N THR A 206 -10.87 2.79 6.80
CA THR A 206 -10.50 1.39 7.05
C THR A 206 -11.73 0.48 7.13
N THR A 207 -12.81 0.97 7.76
CA THR A 207 -14.09 0.24 7.78
C THR A 207 -14.67 0.04 6.38
N LEU A 208 -14.62 1.06 5.52
CA LEU A 208 -15.08 0.97 4.13
C LEU A 208 -14.28 -0.09 3.35
N GLN A 209 -12.96 -0.15 3.52
CA GLN A 209 -12.11 -1.19 2.92
C GLN A 209 -12.50 -2.60 3.39
N MET A 210 -12.81 -2.78 4.68
CA MET A 210 -13.30 -4.08 5.19
C MET A 210 -14.67 -4.46 4.61
N VAL A 211 -15.60 -3.49 4.52
CA VAL A 211 -16.92 -3.69 3.92
C VAL A 211 -16.80 -4.05 2.43
N GLN A 212 -15.87 -3.43 1.70
CA GLN A 212 -15.57 -3.80 0.31
C GLN A 212 -15.26 -5.30 0.20
N PHE A 213 -14.38 -5.85 1.04
CA PHE A 213 -14.05 -7.29 0.97
C PHE A 213 -15.25 -8.18 1.27
N ILE A 214 -16.14 -7.77 2.19
CA ILE A 214 -17.41 -8.48 2.44
C ILE A 214 -18.28 -8.47 1.19
N GLY A 215 -18.45 -7.31 0.54
CA GLY A 215 -19.20 -7.19 -0.70
C GLY A 215 -18.64 -8.08 -1.81
N ILE A 216 -17.31 -8.12 -1.96
CA ILE A 216 -16.63 -8.99 -2.93
C ILE A 216 -16.86 -10.47 -2.61
N MET A 217 -16.75 -10.87 -1.34
CA MET A 217 -16.97 -12.26 -0.93
C MET A 217 -18.41 -12.72 -1.21
N VAL A 218 -19.40 -11.91 -0.82
CA VAL A 218 -20.81 -12.21 -1.07
C VAL A 218 -21.07 -12.29 -2.57
N HIS A 219 -20.59 -11.30 -3.32
CA HIS A 219 -20.78 -11.28 -4.77
C HIS A 219 -20.09 -12.47 -5.45
N ALA A 220 -18.88 -12.84 -5.07
CA ALA A 220 -18.17 -13.98 -5.65
C ALA A 220 -18.85 -15.32 -5.28
N PHE A 221 -19.03 -15.59 -3.99
CA PHE A 221 -19.50 -16.89 -3.51
C PHE A 221 -20.97 -17.17 -3.82
N GLN A 222 -21.78 -16.16 -4.18
CA GLN A 222 -23.16 -16.41 -4.64
C GLN A 222 -23.21 -17.36 -5.85
N LEU A 223 -22.20 -17.35 -6.73
CA LEU A 223 -22.11 -18.25 -7.89
C LEU A 223 -21.88 -19.71 -7.52
N LEU A 224 -21.55 -20.02 -6.27
CA LEU A 224 -21.49 -21.40 -5.79
C LEU A 224 -22.89 -21.99 -5.56
N PHE A 225 -23.91 -21.15 -5.45
CA PHE A 225 -25.29 -21.54 -5.16
C PHE A 225 -26.25 -21.27 -6.32
N ILE A 226 -25.76 -20.71 -7.43
CA ILE A 226 -26.56 -20.35 -8.61
C ILE A 226 -25.88 -20.96 -9.84
N GLU A 227 -26.67 -21.52 -10.76
CA GLU A 227 -26.16 -21.95 -12.06
C GLU A 227 -25.83 -20.72 -12.92
N CYS A 228 -24.55 -20.58 -13.26
CA CYS A 228 -24.03 -19.46 -14.03
C CYS A 228 -22.91 -19.95 -14.93
N ASP A 229 -22.91 -19.51 -16.19
CA ASP A 229 -21.83 -19.78 -17.14
C ASP A 229 -20.61 -18.88 -16.86
N TYR A 230 -20.01 -19.08 -15.69
CA TYR A 230 -18.83 -18.38 -15.24
C TYR A 230 -17.85 -19.38 -14.60
N PRO A 231 -16.54 -19.33 -14.93
CA PRO A 231 -15.59 -20.32 -14.44
C PRO A 231 -15.47 -20.34 -12.91
N ARG A 232 -15.85 -21.48 -12.29
CA ARG A 232 -15.81 -21.67 -10.82
C ARG A 232 -14.41 -21.50 -10.22
N ALA A 233 -13.35 -21.78 -10.99
CA ALA A 233 -11.98 -21.58 -10.54
C ALA A 233 -11.71 -20.10 -10.17
N PHE A 234 -12.21 -19.16 -10.97
CA PHE A 234 -12.05 -17.73 -10.70
C PHE A 234 -12.92 -17.25 -9.53
N VAL A 235 -14.06 -17.90 -9.28
CA VAL A 235 -14.89 -17.64 -8.09
C VAL A 235 -14.11 -17.95 -6.81
N TRP A 236 -13.52 -19.14 -6.73
CA TRP A 236 -12.68 -19.54 -5.60
C TRP A 236 -11.44 -18.65 -5.48
N TRP A 237 -10.78 -18.35 -6.61
CA TRP A 237 -9.62 -17.48 -6.62
C TRP A 237 -9.92 -16.11 -5.99
N ILE A 238 -10.93 -15.41 -6.47
CA ILE A 238 -11.30 -14.07 -6.00
C ILE A 238 -11.83 -14.12 -4.56
N GLY A 239 -12.71 -15.08 -4.26
CA GLY A 239 -13.29 -15.23 -2.93
C GLY A 239 -12.23 -15.49 -1.86
N MET A 240 -11.28 -16.39 -2.11
CA MET A 240 -10.22 -16.70 -1.15
C MET A 240 -9.23 -15.54 -0.97
N HIS A 241 -8.92 -14.78 -2.03
CA HIS A 241 -8.14 -13.55 -1.90
C HIS A 241 -8.86 -12.50 -1.05
N ALA A 242 -10.17 -12.32 -1.25
CA ALA A 242 -10.98 -11.40 -0.46
C ALA A 242 -11.04 -11.81 1.03
N VAL A 243 -11.16 -13.12 1.32
CA VAL A 243 -11.08 -13.66 2.69
C VAL A 243 -9.72 -13.34 3.32
N MET A 244 -8.62 -13.62 2.62
CA MET A 244 -7.27 -13.33 3.11
C MET A 244 -7.10 -11.84 3.44
N PHE A 245 -7.47 -10.93 2.52
CA PHE A 245 -7.34 -9.50 2.76
C PHE A 245 -8.27 -9.01 3.87
N PHE A 246 -9.48 -9.54 3.98
CA PHE A 246 -10.38 -9.21 5.08
C PHE A 246 -9.72 -9.47 6.44
N PHE A 247 -9.09 -10.64 6.62
CA PHE A 247 -8.41 -10.95 7.88
C PHE A 247 -7.18 -10.06 8.14
N LEU A 248 -6.39 -9.77 7.12
CA LEU A 248 -5.25 -8.85 7.26
C LEU A 248 -5.69 -7.42 7.62
N PHE A 249 -6.78 -6.92 7.03
CA PHE A 249 -7.35 -5.62 7.37
C PHE A 249 -8.01 -5.60 8.75
N LYS A 250 -8.68 -6.68 9.15
CA LYS A 250 -9.25 -6.84 10.49
C LYS A 250 -8.17 -6.81 11.56
N ASP A 251 -7.06 -7.50 11.33
CA ASP A 251 -5.89 -7.49 12.20
C ASP A 251 -5.30 -6.08 12.30
N PHE A 252 -5.06 -5.41 11.17
CA PHE A 252 -4.62 -4.01 11.14
C PHE A 252 -5.57 -3.06 11.90
N TYR A 253 -6.88 -3.22 11.71
CA TYR A 253 -7.89 -2.41 12.38
C TYR A 253 -7.85 -2.60 13.90
N ASN A 254 -7.76 -3.86 14.35
CA ASN A 254 -7.68 -4.17 15.78
C ASN A 254 -6.41 -3.59 16.40
N GLN A 255 -5.26 -3.70 15.73
CA GLN A 255 -4.00 -3.14 16.22
C GLN A 255 -4.02 -1.60 16.24
N SER A 256 -4.68 -0.96 15.27
CA SER A 256 -4.67 0.50 15.12
C SER A 256 -5.72 1.22 15.95
N TYR A 257 -6.88 0.59 16.22
CA TYR A 257 -8.05 1.27 16.78
C TYR A 257 -8.65 0.60 18.03
N SER A 258 -8.35 -0.68 18.30
CA SER A 258 -8.83 -1.31 19.52
C SER A 258 -7.83 -1.06 20.65
N SER A 259 -8.26 -0.31 21.68
CA SER A 259 -7.46 0.18 22.81
C SER A 259 -6.80 -0.90 23.69
N LYS A 260 -6.91 -2.18 23.33
CA LYS A 260 -6.35 -3.33 24.06
C LYS A 260 -4.96 -3.78 23.56
N SER A 261 -4.47 -3.30 22.42
CA SER A 261 -3.09 -3.56 21.98
C SER A 261 -2.14 -2.40 22.33
N LYS A 262 -1.94 -2.17 23.64
CA LYS A 262 -0.73 -1.49 24.13
C LYS A 262 0.37 -2.54 24.35
N VAL A 263 0.78 -3.27 23.32
CA VAL A 263 2.02 -4.07 23.36
C VAL A 263 2.74 -3.98 22.02
N ARG A 264 3.12 -2.76 21.62
CA ARG A 264 4.39 -2.60 20.91
C ARG A 264 5.40 -2.30 22.02
N ALA A 265 6.42 -3.15 22.15
CA ALA A 265 7.54 -2.92 23.06
C ALA A 265 7.94 -1.44 22.94
N LYS A 266 8.07 -0.75 24.08
CA LYS A 266 8.72 0.56 24.12
C LYS A 266 9.99 0.41 23.29
N SER A 267 10.10 1.14 22.18
CA SER A 267 11.42 1.43 21.63
C SER A 267 12.27 1.90 22.81
N PRO A 268 13.50 1.40 22.99
CA PRO A 268 14.39 1.93 24.01
C PRO A 268 14.33 3.45 23.89
N GLN A 269 13.99 4.13 24.98
CA GLN A 269 14.20 5.58 25.02
C GLN A 269 15.64 5.81 24.60
N PRO A 270 15.94 6.79 23.71
CA PRO A 270 17.32 7.16 23.47
C PRO A 270 17.94 7.40 24.84
N ALA A 271 18.97 6.64 25.18
CA ALA A 271 19.70 6.82 26.41
C ALA A 271 20.20 8.27 26.39
N THR A 272 19.52 9.15 27.12
CA THR A 272 20.12 10.39 27.55
C THR A 272 21.28 9.96 28.42
N THR A 273 22.49 10.14 27.91
CA THR A 273 23.71 10.10 28.71
C THR A 273 23.53 11.17 29.78
N GLU A 274 22.98 10.80 30.93
CA GLU A 274 23.16 11.55 32.15
C GLU A 274 24.66 11.53 32.40
N ILE A 275 25.30 12.66 32.13
CA ILE A 275 26.60 12.96 32.72
C ILE A 275 26.33 12.98 34.21
N LYS A 276 26.62 11.86 34.88
CA LYS A 276 26.66 11.83 36.33
C LYS A 276 27.82 12.72 36.74
N ASP A 277 27.50 13.87 37.31
CA ASP A 277 28.46 14.67 38.06
C ASP A 277 29.09 13.75 39.10
N VAL A 278 30.39 13.49 38.96
CA VAL A 278 31.18 12.78 39.96
C VAL A 278 31.26 13.71 41.17
N PRO A 279 30.68 13.36 42.33
CA PRO A 279 30.84 14.19 43.51
C PRO A 279 32.28 14.02 43.99
N TYR A 280 33.10 15.05 43.79
CA TYR A 280 34.42 15.13 44.41
C TYR A 280 34.19 15.22 45.92
N LYS A 281 34.42 14.10 46.64
CA LYS A 281 34.51 14.13 48.10
C LYS A 281 35.77 14.92 48.46
N ASN A 282 35.61 16.12 48.98
CA ASN A 282 36.69 16.82 49.68
C ASN A 282 37.03 16.01 50.94
N GLY A 283 38.03 15.16 50.82
CA GLY A 283 38.71 14.54 51.95
C GLY A 283 39.39 15.63 52.77
N ALA A 284 39.08 15.66 54.07
CA ALA A 284 39.82 16.47 55.02
C ALA A 284 41.26 15.91 55.12
N VAL A 285 42.22 16.68 54.63
CA VAL A 285 43.64 16.49 54.96
C VAL A 285 44.12 17.77 55.61
N ARG A 286 44.64 17.62 56.83
CA ARG A 286 45.08 18.68 57.72
C ARG A 286 46.58 18.94 57.48
N ASN A 287 46.93 20.23 57.47
CA ASN A 287 48.25 20.87 57.61
C ASN A 287 49.22 20.94 56.41
N GLY A 288 49.60 22.18 56.09
CA GLY A 288 50.80 22.53 55.31
C GLY A 288 50.81 24.01 54.89
N PHE A 289 51.68 24.80 55.51
CA PHE A 289 51.91 26.25 55.32
C PHE A 289 52.08 26.73 53.87
N SER A 290 51.55 27.93 53.53
CA SER A 290 52.31 29.16 53.23
C SER A 290 51.58 30.15 52.28
N ASN A 291 51.96 31.43 52.44
CA ASN A 291 51.35 32.69 52.01
C ASN A 291 51.11 32.94 50.50
N GLY A 292 50.11 33.79 50.20
CA GLY A 292 50.01 34.51 48.92
C GLY A 292 48.78 35.42 48.84
N HIS A 293 49.01 36.72 48.59
CA HIS A 293 48.07 37.86 48.68
C HIS A 293 47.10 38.05 47.49
N ALA A 294 46.05 38.86 47.76
CA ALA A 294 45.21 39.70 46.86
C ALA A 294 44.20 38.98 45.92
N GLY A 295 42.99 39.47 45.65
CA GLY A 295 42.31 40.71 46.01
C GLY A 295 40.86 40.72 45.46
N ALA A 296 40.03 41.57 46.08
CA ALA A 296 38.70 42.13 45.73
C ALA A 296 37.91 41.67 44.48
N GLY A 297 36.58 41.59 44.63
CA GLY A 297 35.67 41.99 43.55
C GLY A 297 34.27 41.35 43.50
N ALA A 298 33.31 41.98 44.17
CA ALA A 298 31.90 42.18 43.80
C ALA A 298 31.05 41.01 43.23
N GLY A 299 29.95 40.72 43.95
CA GLY A 299 28.85 39.89 43.46
C GLY A 299 27.97 40.58 42.43
N ALA A 300 27.33 39.78 41.58
CA ALA A 300 26.10 40.13 40.88
C ALA A 300 25.33 38.86 40.51
N PHE A 301 24.13 38.72 41.07
CA PHE A 301 23.10 37.78 40.63
C PHE A 301 22.62 38.16 39.23
N ALA A 302 22.58 37.21 38.28
CA ALA A 302 21.79 37.33 37.07
C ALA A 302 21.13 35.99 36.71
N ARG A 303 19.79 36.02 36.68
CA ARG A 303 18.86 34.93 36.41
C ARG A 303 18.91 34.48 34.95
N ALA A 304 18.80 33.16 34.77
CA ALA A 304 18.64 32.48 33.49
C ALA A 304 17.34 32.85 32.75
N ARG A 305 17.40 32.90 31.41
CA ARG A 305 16.25 32.89 30.49
C ARG A 305 16.34 31.64 29.60
N PRO A 306 15.26 30.87 29.40
CA PRO A 306 15.24 29.77 28.43
C PRO A 306 14.90 30.29 27.02
N VAL A 307 15.56 29.72 26.00
CA VAL A 307 15.31 30.00 24.58
C VAL A 307 14.39 28.90 24.00
N PRO A 308 13.38 29.22 23.16
CA PRO A 308 12.40 28.26 22.66
C PRO A 308 12.89 27.46 21.44
N ALA A 309 12.33 26.26 21.28
CA ALA A 309 12.50 25.39 20.13
C ALA A 309 11.80 25.93 18.87
N GLY A 310 12.46 25.84 17.71
CA GLY A 310 11.88 26.08 16.40
C GLY A 310 12.88 25.87 15.26
N ASN A 311 12.71 24.76 14.53
CA ASN A 311 12.80 24.56 13.07
C ASN A 311 13.00 23.08 12.73
#